data_AF-A0A0D0E605-F1
#
_entry.id   AF-A0A0D0E605-F1
#
_cell.length_a   1.000
_cell.length_b   1.000
_cell.length_c   1.000
_cell.angle_alpha   90.00
_cell.angle_beta   90.00
_cell.angle_gamma   90.00
#
_symmetry.space_group_name_H-M   'P 1'
#
loop_
_entity.id
_entity.type
_entity.pdbx_description
1 polymer ?
#
loop_
_entity_poly.entity_id
_entity_poly.type
_entity_poly.pdbx_seq_one_letter_code
_entity_poly.pdbx_strand_id
1 'polypeptide(L)'
;MGGRQLPMNLNVGTIQDQFRLHTVTTIGETPNLDNMGKVHGSLARAGKVKSQTPKVEKQEKKKTPKGRAKKRMLYNRRFVNVTTLPGGKRRMNPNPEK
;
A
#
# COMPACT_ATOMS: atom_id res chain seq x y z
N MET A 1 -37.34 -26.57 -44.79
CA MET A 1 -37.07 -27.81 -45.54
C MET A 1 -35.88 -27.52 -46.42
N GLY A 2 -34.67 -27.83 -45.99
CA GLY A 2 -34.16 -29.21 -46.09
C GLY A 2 -33.06 -29.15 -47.16
N GLY A 3 -31.86 -29.54 -46.75
CA GLY A 3 -30.61 -29.10 -47.36
C GLY A 3 -30.30 -29.65 -48.74
N ARG A 4 -29.13 -29.24 -49.23
CA ARG A 4 -28.31 -30.06 -50.12
C ARG A 4 -26.85 -29.92 -49.69
N GLN A 5 -26.38 -30.97 -49.05
CA GLN A 5 -24.96 -31.32 -48.91
C GLN A 5 -24.50 -31.97 -50.22
N LEU A 6 -23.20 -31.86 -50.52
CA LEU A 6 -22.24 -32.89 -51.00
C LEU A 6 -21.21 -32.26 -51.99
N PRO A 7 -20.04 -32.88 -52.22
CA PRO A 7 -18.80 -32.63 -51.46
C PRO A 7 -17.63 -32.33 -52.44
N MET A 8 -16.40 -32.17 -51.95
CA MET A 8 -15.25 -32.95 -52.46
C MET A 8 -13.95 -32.52 -51.76
N ASN A 9 -13.33 -33.52 -51.16
CA ASN A 9 -12.06 -33.52 -50.47
C ASN A 9 -10.94 -33.62 -51.52
N LEU A 10 -9.88 -32.80 -51.45
CA LEU A 10 -8.60 -33.13 -52.08
C LEU A 10 -7.44 -32.82 -51.14
N ASN A 11 -6.57 -33.81 -51.08
CA ASN A 11 -5.57 -34.12 -50.09
C ASN A 11 -4.24 -33.43 -50.45
N VAL A 12 -3.51 -32.85 -49.47
CA VAL A 12 -2.08 -32.60 -49.65
C VAL A 12 -1.31 -32.93 -48.36
N GLY A 13 -0.72 -34.12 -48.37
CA GLY A 13 0.67 -34.39 -48.02
C GLY A 13 1.26 -33.72 -46.77
N THR A 14 1.41 -34.54 -45.73
CA THR A 14 2.63 -34.74 -44.91
C THR A 14 3.82 -33.81 -45.17
N ILE A 15 4.42 -33.28 -44.10
CA ILE A 15 5.78 -33.62 -43.62
C ILE A 15 6.19 -32.63 -42.52
N GLN A 16 6.71 -33.20 -41.43
CA GLN A 16 7.22 -32.55 -40.24
C GLN A 16 8.46 -31.68 -40.50
N ASP A 17 8.61 -30.65 -39.67
CA ASP A 17 9.85 -30.07 -39.14
C ASP A 17 11.14 -30.16 -39.97
N GLN A 18 11.69 -29.01 -40.35
CA GLN A 18 13.10 -28.67 -40.12
C GLN A 18 13.32 -27.14 -40.12
N PHE A 19 13.70 -26.61 -38.96
CA PHE A 19 14.65 -25.51 -38.69
C PHE A 19 14.95 -24.47 -39.81
N ARG A 20 14.83 -23.17 -39.48
CA ARG A 20 15.94 -22.18 -39.41
C ARG A 20 15.42 -20.73 -39.48
N LEU A 21 16.07 -19.83 -38.74
CA LEU A 21 15.50 -18.67 -38.06
C LEU A 21 16.24 -17.38 -38.46
N HIS A 22 15.90 -16.61 -39.51
CA HIS A 22 16.58 -15.29 -39.74
C HIS A 22 15.81 -14.30 -40.66
N THR A 23 15.37 -13.18 -40.04
CA THR A 23 15.37 -11.77 -40.56
C THR A 23 14.41 -11.27 -41.66
N VAL A 24 13.87 -10.06 -41.37
CA VAL A 24 13.58 -8.89 -42.24
C VAL A 24 12.09 -8.43 -42.30
N THR A 25 11.77 -7.50 -41.39
CA THR A 25 11.18 -6.14 -41.58
C THR A 25 9.83 -5.89 -42.30
N THR A 26 9.09 -4.90 -41.76
CA THR A 26 7.85 -4.18 -42.20
C THR A 26 6.54 -4.77 -41.65
N ILE A 27 5.66 -4.06 -40.93
CA ILE A 27 5.14 -2.68 -40.99
C ILE A 27 4.66 -2.22 -39.59
N GLY A 28 4.76 -0.92 -39.30
CA GLY A 28 4.47 -0.34 -37.99
C GLY A 28 3.00 -0.32 -37.62
N GLU A 29 2.69 -0.85 -36.44
CA GLU A 29 1.45 -0.61 -35.72
C GLU A 29 1.71 0.47 -34.67
N THR A 30 1.07 1.62 -34.84
CA THR A 30 1.02 2.69 -33.84
C THR A 30 0.30 2.20 -32.59
N PRO A 31 0.91 2.17 -31.38
CA PRO A 31 0.08 2.16 -30.19
C PRO A 31 -0.53 3.56 -30.06
N ASN A 32 -1.83 3.67 -30.34
CA ASN A 32 -2.64 4.81 -29.94
C ASN A 32 -2.46 5.01 -28.43
N LEU A 33 -1.63 5.98 -28.06
CA LEU A 33 -1.46 6.48 -26.70
C LEU A 33 -2.36 7.70 -26.52
N ASP A 34 -3.67 7.49 -26.65
CA ASP A 34 -4.63 8.50 -26.26
C ASP A 34 -4.69 8.56 -24.72
N ASN A 35 -4.37 9.75 -24.19
CA ASN A 35 -4.52 10.20 -22.81
C ASN A 35 -3.47 9.79 -21.75
N MET A 36 -2.19 10.06 -21.99
CA MET A 36 -1.24 10.32 -20.89
C MET A 36 -1.06 11.83 -20.72
N GLY A 37 -2.07 12.48 -20.13
CA GLY A 37 -1.99 13.89 -19.76
C GLY A 37 -0.69 14.18 -18.99
N LYS A 38 -0.02 15.28 -19.31
CA LYS A 38 1.28 15.66 -18.75
C LYS A 38 1.11 15.97 -17.26
N VAL A 39 1.24 14.96 -16.40
CA VAL A 39 1.16 15.10 -14.94
C VAL A 39 2.47 15.72 -14.44
N HIS A 40 2.46 17.02 -14.11
CA HIS A 40 3.60 17.64 -13.44
C HIS A 40 3.55 17.33 -11.94
N GLY A 41 4.45 16.44 -11.51
CA GLY A 41 4.65 16.05 -10.12
C GLY A 41 5.04 14.59 -10.04
N SER A 42 6.31 14.30 -9.76
CA SER A 42 6.78 12.92 -9.63
C SER A 42 6.31 12.29 -8.32
N LEU A 43 5.77 11.07 -8.35
CA LEU A 43 5.50 10.25 -7.16
C LEU A 43 6.77 9.76 -6.44
N ALA A 44 7.96 10.12 -6.93
CA ALA A 44 9.26 9.68 -6.42
C ALA A 44 9.51 9.96 -4.93
N ARG A 45 8.75 10.87 -4.30
CA ARG A 45 8.87 11.21 -2.87
C ARG A 45 7.84 10.50 -1.98
N ALA A 46 6.92 9.72 -2.54
CA ALA A 46 5.90 9.02 -1.77
C ALA A 46 6.58 8.04 -0.79
N GLY A 47 6.21 8.12 0.49
CA GLY A 47 6.72 7.20 1.51
C GLY A 47 8.16 7.41 1.99
N LYS A 48 8.94 8.35 1.42
CA LYS A 48 10.36 8.59 1.77
C LYS A 48 10.61 8.69 3.29
N VAL A 49 9.77 9.43 3.99
CA VAL A 49 9.94 9.64 5.44
C VAL A 49 9.65 8.36 6.24
N LYS A 50 8.65 7.58 5.83
CA LYS A 50 8.24 6.36 6.54
C LYS A 50 9.28 5.24 6.41
N SER A 51 9.98 5.15 5.27
CA SER A 51 11.06 4.18 5.07
C SER A 51 12.38 4.61 5.73
N GLN A 52 12.64 5.92 5.81
CA GLN A 52 13.85 6.45 6.44
C GLN A 52 13.82 6.37 7.98
N THR A 53 12.65 6.47 8.61
CA THR A 53 12.54 6.38 10.07
C THR A 53 12.74 4.94 10.56
N PRO A 54 13.56 4.69 11.61
CA PRO A 54 13.72 3.35 12.17
C PRO A 54 12.38 2.83 12.69
N LYS A 55 12.08 1.56 12.40
CA LYS A 55 10.85 0.93 12.84
C LYS A 55 10.95 0.52 14.31
N VAL A 56 10.46 1.37 15.21
CA VAL A 56 10.41 1.06 16.64
C VAL A 56 9.21 0.15 16.93
N GLU A 57 9.47 -1.01 17.55
CA GLU A 57 8.43 -1.92 18.00
C GLU A 57 7.63 -1.33 19.17
N LYS A 58 6.36 -1.72 19.26
CA LYS A 58 5.50 -1.25 20.35
C LYS A 58 5.90 -1.96 21.64
N GLN A 59 6.38 -1.20 22.60
CA GLN A 59 6.59 -1.70 23.96
C GLN A 59 5.25 -2.14 24.57
N GLU A 60 5.27 -3.25 25.31
CA GLU A 60 4.12 -3.70 26.07
C GLU A 60 3.83 -2.71 27.21
N LYS A 61 2.65 -2.08 27.16
CA LYS A 61 2.17 -1.15 28.19
C LYS A 61 0.96 -1.75 28.87
N LYS A 62 0.93 -1.65 30.21
CA LYS A 62 -0.22 -2.08 31.02
C LYS A 62 -1.51 -1.44 30.51
N LYS A 63 -2.57 -2.24 30.39
CA LYS A 63 -3.87 -1.76 29.92
C LYS A 63 -4.40 -0.68 30.86
N THR A 64 -4.67 0.51 30.33
CA THR A 64 -5.35 1.55 31.11
C THR A 64 -6.81 1.15 31.32
N PRO A 65 -7.37 1.27 32.55
CA PRO A 65 -8.78 1.01 32.78
C PRO A 65 -9.65 1.94 31.92
N LYS A 66 -10.87 1.50 31.60
CA LYS A 66 -11.84 2.25 30.79
C LYS A 66 -13.01 2.75 31.66
N GLY A 67 -13.82 3.65 31.12
CA GLY A 67 -15.04 4.15 31.79
C GLY A 67 -14.81 4.88 33.11
N ARG A 68 -15.61 4.53 34.13
CA ARG A 68 -15.64 5.20 35.44
C ARG A 68 -14.30 5.15 36.17
N ALA A 69 -13.61 4.01 36.13
CA ALA A 69 -12.32 3.83 36.78
C ALA A 69 -11.26 4.80 36.21
N LYS A 70 -11.24 5.00 34.88
CA LYS A 70 -10.37 6.00 34.24
C LYS A 70 -10.69 7.42 34.69
N LYS A 71 -11.99 7.75 34.78
CA LYS A 71 -12.44 9.09 35.22
C LYS A 71 -12.04 9.38 36.66
N ARG A 72 -12.14 8.39 37.56
CA ARG A 72 -11.68 8.52 38.96
C ARG A 72 -10.18 8.78 39.04
N MET A 73 -9.37 8.02 38.30
CA MET A 73 -7.92 8.22 38.25
C MET A 73 -7.55 9.62 37.70
N LEU A 74 -8.26 10.09 36.68
CA LEU A 74 -8.04 11.43 36.12
C LEU A 74 -8.43 12.55 37.08
N TYR A 75 -9.56 12.41 37.80
CA TYR A 75 -9.99 13.38 38.80
C TYR A 75 -8.96 13.50 39.93
N ASN A 76 -8.54 12.37 40.49
CA ASN A 76 -7.54 12.36 41.54
C ASN A 76 -6.22 13.01 41.07
N ARG A 77 -5.76 12.68 39.85
CA ARG A 77 -4.51 13.25 39.29
C ARG A 77 -4.60 14.75 38.98
N ARG A 78 -5.77 15.26 38.59
CA ARG A 78 -5.94 16.67 38.17
C ARG A 78 -6.30 17.61 39.30
N PHE A 79 -7.05 17.15 40.29
CA PHE A 79 -7.65 18.01 41.30
C PHE A 79 -7.18 17.66 42.71
N VAL A 80 -7.28 16.39 43.11
CA VAL A 80 -6.95 15.98 44.48
C VAL A 80 -5.43 16.07 44.71
N ASN A 81 -4.63 15.38 43.90
CA ASN A 81 -3.18 15.29 44.12
C ASN A 81 -2.43 16.58 43.82
N VAL A 82 -3.05 17.52 43.10
CA VAL A 82 -2.47 18.85 42.81
C VAL A 82 -2.60 19.76 44.03
N THR A 83 -3.65 19.59 44.84
CA THR A 83 -3.90 20.46 46.01
C THR A 83 -3.35 19.88 47.31
N THR A 84 -3.32 18.55 47.45
CA THR A 84 -2.99 17.90 48.73
C THR A 84 -1.51 17.52 48.90
N LEU A 85 -0.73 17.47 47.81
CA LEU A 85 0.70 17.13 47.90
C LEU A 85 1.57 18.40 47.84
N PRO A 86 2.64 18.49 48.65
CA PRO A 86 3.66 19.53 48.49
C PRO A 86 4.31 19.40 47.10
N GLY A 87 4.31 20.48 46.32
CA GLY A 87 4.70 20.47 44.89
C GLY A 87 3.55 20.56 43.88
N GLY A 88 2.42 21.18 44.29
CA GLY A 88 1.11 21.26 43.63
C GLY A 88 0.98 21.88 42.24
N LYS A 89 2.00 21.82 41.40
CA LYS A 89 1.92 22.10 39.95
C LYS A 89 2.76 21.10 39.14
N ARG A 90 2.61 19.79 39.39
CA ARG A 90 3.24 18.78 38.52
C ARG A 90 2.70 18.91 37.09
N ARG A 91 3.57 19.29 36.16
CA ARG A 91 3.26 19.33 34.73
C ARG A 91 2.93 17.93 34.24
N MET A 92 1.98 17.82 33.32
CA MET A 92 1.66 16.55 32.70
C MET A 92 2.70 16.26 31.61
N ASN A 93 3.39 15.12 31.72
CA ASN A 93 4.47 14.73 30.82
C ASN A 93 5.68 15.69 30.83
N PRO A 94 6.33 15.94 31.99
CA PRO A 94 7.60 16.63 32.00
C PRO A 94 8.66 15.72 31.35
N ASN A 95 9.53 16.31 30.53
CA ASN A 95 10.74 15.58 30.12
C ASN A 95 11.61 15.37 31.37
N PRO A 96 12.27 14.21 31.55
CA PRO A 96 13.31 14.13 32.58
C PRO A 96 14.32 15.25 32.32
N GLU A 97 14.67 16.00 33.37
CA GLU A 97 15.81 16.92 33.31
C GLU A 97 17.06 16.10 33.00
N LYS A 98 17.92 16.64 32.15
CA LYS A 98 19.08 15.92 31.59
C LYS A 98 20.06 15.50 32.67
#